data_AF-A0AAD5S989-F1
#
_entry.id   AF-A0AAD5S989-F1
#
_cell.length_a   1.000
_cell.length_b   1.000
_cell.length_c   1.000
_cell.angle_alpha   90.00
_cell.angle_beta   90.00
_cell.angle_gamma   90.00
#
_symmetry.space_group_name_H-M   'P 1'
#
loop_
_entity.id
_entity.type
_entity.pdbx_description
1 polymer ?
#
loop_
_entity_poly.entity_id
_entity_poly.type
_entity_poly.pdbx_seq_one_letter_code
_entity_poly.pdbx_strand_id
1 'polypeptide(L)'
;MKITLSLTLGLLTTCGICLASSREGCGTPHRRIHRREQAIPSYSCDPSKCKLPNCYCPSIIPPGGLAVSNTPQFVLLTFDDAVNTITMPLEQSVTKSKNPNGCSMPATFYVSTDYTNYHFLQTLKAAGHEIAIHTMTHPGNANRSEIDGCRKAINAYSGVSLSTIRGFRAPYLQFNMDTFQALVDLGIQYDCSISADPRTGPWPFTYDNGFPYLCDTGDCDYSRKFPGLWEIPMYALVDPSTGTEYTTMDPAGDPAFLMNLLQYNFKLHYEGYRTPMGLWLHAAWFLQDEKNDRVALLNDFIKWTREYTNNKVWYITSSQLLDWMKNPTGLDRILTDATFSCPQSGPPTPEKCNGIDDNADGRVDEGLKRTCNLGNYYTETCFACPSKLPTPSDPVPSDPNPPPDTNTGSGCMTGPPEGGCLQGSWDGTSCVCVCINEKDQTKNGYCKDGKGVCTVVKDYDPVAKTFRCPGDPVGPPAGNGNTNTATSSSTTTSSTSTTSTSSTTSNSAATSVTTTSTSTEPDPNTSGTKTDNDPNKPLNLEDYASEAPGFLSYGKTGMLAAGFIVAAFAMGWF
;
A
#
# COMPACT_ATOMS: atom_id res chain seq x y z
N MET A 1 55.64 46.75 -26.20
CA MET A 1 56.34 46.26 -27.42
C MET A 1 56.34 44.74 -27.33
N LYS A 2 55.56 44.05 -28.16
CA LYS A 2 55.57 42.58 -28.27
C LYS A 2 56.91 42.13 -28.86
N ILE A 3 57.41 40.95 -28.48
CA ILE A 3 57.87 39.91 -29.42
C ILE A 3 58.04 38.58 -28.66
N THR A 4 57.54 37.56 -29.34
CA THR A 4 57.38 36.14 -29.06
C THR A 4 58.71 35.38 -29.05
N LEU A 5 58.81 34.26 -28.31
CA LEU A 5 59.84 33.25 -28.52
C LEU A 5 59.20 31.86 -28.69
N SER A 6 59.46 31.24 -29.84
CA SER A 6 59.06 29.87 -30.21
C SER A 6 60.02 28.85 -29.60
N LEU A 7 59.50 27.67 -29.26
CA LEU A 7 60.29 26.52 -28.84
C LEU A 7 60.06 25.35 -29.80
N THR A 8 61.14 24.87 -30.43
CA THR A 8 61.18 23.65 -31.24
C THR A 8 62.01 22.56 -30.55
N LEU A 9 61.32 21.45 -30.28
CA LEU A 9 61.68 20.04 -30.32
C LEU A 9 63.17 19.60 -30.25
N GLY A 10 63.47 18.71 -29.30
CA GLY A 10 64.63 17.82 -29.29
C GLY A 10 64.29 16.46 -28.70
N LEU A 11 64.29 15.42 -29.55
CA LEU A 11 64.13 14.00 -29.20
C LEU A 11 65.48 13.43 -28.73
N LEU A 12 65.50 12.65 -27.64
CA LEU A 12 66.44 11.52 -27.52
C LEU A 12 65.87 10.42 -26.61
N THR A 13 65.99 9.22 -27.15
CA THR A 13 65.41 7.92 -26.80
C THR A 13 66.17 7.20 -25.69
N THR A 14 65.45 6.61 -24.74
CA THR A 14 65.89 5.39 -24.04
C THR A 14 64.75 4.37 -24.02
N CYS A 15 65.07 3.16 -24.51
CA CYS A 15 64.20 2.00 -24.61
C CYS A 15 64.23 1.24 -23.28
N GLY A 16 63.05 0.87 -22.76
CA GLY A 16 62.91 0.14 -21.50
C GLY A 16 61.55 -0.53 -21.38
N ILE A 17 61.44 -1.68 -22.04
CA ILE A 17 60.64 -2.89 -21.71
C ILE A 17 59.19 -2.69 -21.24
N CYS A 18 58.28 -3.23 -22.06
CA CYS A 18 56.83 -3.24 -21.93
C CYS A 18 56.31 -3.99 -20.69
N LEU A 19 55.43 -3.34 -19.93
CA LEU A 19 54.34 -3.99 -19.20
C LEU A 19 53.03 -3.59 -19.90
N ALA A 20 52.28 -4.60 -20.30
CA ALA A 20 51.07 -4.47 -21.10
C ALA A 20 49.96 -3.72 -20.35
N SER A 21 49.51 -2.60 -20.92
CA SER A 21 48.18 -2.05 -20.71
C SER A 21 47.60 -1.82 -22.10
N SER A 22 46.71 -2.72 -22.51
CA SER A 22 45.97 -2.62 -23.76
C SER A 22 45.02 -1.43 -23.68
N ARG A 23 45.31 -0.41 -24.49
CA ARG A 23 44.35 0.59 -24.91
C ARG A 23 43.32 -0.09 -25.83
N GLU A 24 42.07 -0.09 -25.43
CA GLU A 24 40.90 -0.09 -26.31
C GLU A 24 40.28 1.30 -26.09
N GLY A 25 40.20 2.19 -27.07
CA GLY A 25 39.55 2.00 -28.35
C GLY A 25 38.32 2.91 -28.33
N CYS A 26 38.42 4.06 -29.01
CA CYS A 26 37.30 4.96 -29.24
C CYS A 26 36.26 4.21 -30.08
N GLY A 27 35.26 3.64 -29.41
CA GLY A 27 34.12 2.99 -30.04
C GLY A 27 33.05 4.02 -30.38
N THR A 28 32.57 3.97 -31.62
CA THR A 28 31.32 4.56 -32.08
C THR A 28 30.17 4.34 -31.07
N PRO A 29 29.20 5.27 -30.95
CA PRO A 29 28.10 5.12 -30.01
C PRO A 29 27.20 3.98 -30.50
N HIS A 30 27.46 2.77 -30.03
CA HIS A 30 26.45 1.73 -30.03
C HIS A 30 25.36 2.21 -29.08
N ARG A 31 24.25 2.66 -29.67
CA ARG A 31 22.95 2.78 -29.01
C ARG A 31 22.75 1.48 -28.23
N ARG A 32 22.95 1.51 -26.90
CA ARG A 32 22.57 0.39 -26.04
C ARG A 32 21.06 0.26 -26.23
N ILE A 33 20.63 -0.75 -26.97
CA ILE A 33 19.24 -1.20 -26.89
C ILE A 33 19.05 -1.56 -25.42
N HIS A 34 18.17 -0.84 -24.74
CA HIS A 34 17.86 -1.11 -23.34
C HIS A 34 17.42 -2.58 -23.25
N ARG A 35 17.98 -3.34 -22.31
CA ARG A 35 17.68 -4.78 -22.15
C ARG A 35 16.17 -5.04 -22.08
N ARG A 36 15.38 -4.06 -21.59
CA ARG A 36 13.92 -4.09 -21.40
C ARG A 36 13.06 -4.02 -22.68
N GLU A 37 13.61 -3.56 -23.82
CA GLU A 37 12.85 -3.46 -25.08
C GLU A 37 12.70 -4.80 -25.82
N GLN A 38 13.38 -5.86 -25.36
CA GLN A 38 13.32 -7.16 -25.99
C GLN A 38 12.09 -7.92 -25.51
N ALA A 39 11.09 -7.98 -26.38
CA ALA A 39 10.02 -8.97 -26.26
C ALA A 39 10.64 -10.37 -26.15
N ILE A 40 10.11 -11.18 -25.24
CA ILE A 40 10.56 -12.57 -25.11
C ILE A 40 10.14 -13.32 -26.38
N PRO A 41 11.05 -13.87 -27.20
CA PRO A 41 10.70 -14.46 -28.49
C PRO A 41 9.70 -15.61 -28.41
N SER A 42 9.66 -16.32 -27.27
CA SER A 42 8.71 -17.41 -27.02
C SER A 42 7.37 -16.95 -26.45
N TYR A 43 7.23 -15.67 -26.08
CA TYR A 43 5.98 -15.16 -25.53
C TYR A 43 4.90 -15.08 -26.60
N SER A 44 3.73 -15.60 -26.29
CA SER A 44 2.55 -15.49 -27.15
C SER A 44 1.30 -15.41 -26.27
N CYS A 45 0.46 -14.43 -26.57
CA CYS A 45 -0.85 -14.27 -25.95
C CYS A 45 -1.88 -14.12 -27.06
N ASP A 46 -2.95 -14.92 -27.00
CA ASP A 46 -4.06 -14.86 -27.95
C ASP A 46 -5.17 -13.98 -27.36
N PRO A 47 -5.36 -12.73 -27.83
CA PRO A 47 -6.35 -11.83 -27.27
C PRO A 47 -7.79 -12.28 -27.53
N SER A 48 -8.03 -13.28 -28.40
CA SER A 48 -9.35 -13.87 -28.59
C SER A 48 -9.74 -14.82 -27.45
N LYS A 49 -8.76 -15.40 -26.76
CA LYS A 49 -8.94 -16.34 -25.63
C LYS A 49 -8.72 -15.66 -24.28
N CYS A 50 -7.72 -14.79 -24.18
CA CYS A 50 -7.42 -14.03 -22.98
C CYS A 50 -8.32 -12.79 -22.93
N LYS A 51 -9.42 -12.89 -22.17
CA LYS A 51 -10.48 -11.87 -22.09
C LYS A 51 -10.72 -11.37 -20.67
N LEU A 52 -10.97 -10.07 -20.57
CA LEU A 52 -11.43 -9.42 -19.35
C LEU A 52 -12.75 -10.06 -18.86
N PRO A 53 -13.00 -10.10 -17.54
CA PRO A 53 -12.17 -9.51 -16.46
C PRO A 53 -11.04 -10.43 -15.97
N ASN A 54 -10.92 -11.66 -16.47
CA ASN A 54 -10.05 -12.67 -15.86
C ASN A 54 -8.64 -12.73 -16.47
N CYS A 55 -8.49 -12.31 -17.73
CA CYS A 55 -7.22 -12.35 -18.45
C CYS A 55 -7.10 -11.14 -19.37
N TYR A 56 -5.93 -10.52 -19.43
CA TYR A 56 -5.64 -9.48 -20.42
C TYR A 56 -4.24 -9.65 -21.00
N CYS A 57 -4.15 -9.63 -22.33
CA CYS A 57 -2.87 -9.65 -23.02
C CYS A 57 -2.19 -8.28 -22.90
N PRO A 58 -0.85 -8.23 -22.76
CA PRO A 58 -0.07 -7.00 -22.82
C PRO A 58 -0.37 -6.22 -24.10
N SER A 59 -0.72 -4.95 -23.94
CA SER A 59 -1.05 -4.06 -25.04
C SER A 59 -0.84 -2.62 -24.60
N ILE A 60 -0.24 -1.81 -25.46
CA ILE A 60 -0.20 -0.35 -25.27
C ILE A 60 -1.56 0.30 -25.56
N ILE A 61 -2.41 -0.35 -26.36
CA ILE A 61 -3.74 0.15 -26.73
C ILE A 61 -4.66 0.09 -25.49
N PRO A 62 -5.44 1.16 -25.21
CA PRO A 62 -6.39 1.18 -24.11
C PRO A 62 -7.31 -0.05 -24.06
N PRO A 63 -7.56 -0.62 -22.87
CA PRO A 63 -8.42 -1.78 -22.71
C PRO A 63 -9.88 -1.43 -23.02
N GLY A 64 -10.70 -2.47 -23.24
CA GLY A 64 -12.15 -2.30 -23.49
C GLY A 64 -12.51 -1.68 -24.85
N GLY A 65 -11.53 -1.48 -25.74
CA GLY A 65 -11.76 -0.88 -27.05
C GLY A 65 -12.03 0.63 -26.99
N LEU A 66 -11.59 1.28 -25.91
CA LEU A 66 -11.73 2.73 -25.75
C LEU A 66 -10.89 3.47 -26.79
N ALA A 67 -11.46 4.54 -27.35
CA ALA A 67 -10.67 5.52 -28.09
C ALA A 67 -9.71 6.21 -27.12
N VAL A 68 -8.47 6.47 -27.54
CA VAL A 68 -7.46 7.17 -26.72
C VAL A 68 -7.98 8.49 -26.15
N SER A 69 -8.72 9.26 -26.95
CA SER A 69 -9.32 10.54 -26.54
C SER A 69 -10.42 10.41 -25.46
N ASN A 70 -11.04 9.24 -25.35
CA ASN A 70 -12.03 8.92 -24.31
C ASN A 70 -11.43 8.09 -23.17
N THR A 71 -10.14 7.78 -23.20
CA THR A 71 -9.48 7.00 -22.16
C THR A 71 -9.01 7.94 -21.03
N PRO A 72 -9.40 7.70 -19.77
CA PRO A 72 -8.90 8.46 -18.64
C PRO A 72 -7.37 8.34 -18.53
N GLN A 73 -6.68 9.44 -18.22
CA GLN A 73 -5.29 9.34 -17.80
C GLN A 73 -5.26 9.05 -16.30
N PHE A 74 -4.70 7.90 -15.94
CA PHE A 74 -4.46 7.54 -14.55
C PHE A 74 -3.04 7.90 -14.12
N VAL A 75 -2.91 8.38 -12.88
CA VAL A 75 -1.63 8.56 -12.19
C VAL A 75 -1.69 7.74 -10.89
N LEU A 76 -0.68 6.91 -10.66
CA LEU A 76 -0.54 6.09 -9.46
C LEU A 76 0.54 6.72 -8.58
N LEU A 77 0.12 7.42 -7.53
CA LEU A 77 1.04 7.86 -6.48
C LEU A 77 1.19 6.74 -5.45
N THR A 78 2.43 6.31 -5.21
CA THR A 78 2.71 5.23 -4.26
C THR A 78 3.82 5.58 -3.29
N PHE A 79 3.71 5.06 -2.08
CA PHE A 79 4.73 5.14 -1.04
C PHE A 79 5.12 3.74 -0.60
N ASP A 80 6.41 3.46 -0.59
CA ASP A 80 6.97 2.19 -0.13
C ASP A 80 7.53 2.36 1.30
N ASP A 81 7.69 1.24 2.01
CA ASP A 81 8.21 1.09 3.37
C ASP A 81 7.24 1.45 4.52
N ALA A 82 7.81 1.83 5.66
CA ALA A 82 7.11 1.98 6.92
C ALA A 82 6.38 3.32 7.03
N VAL A 83 5.11 3.25 7.44
CA VAL A 83 4.31 4.44 7.77
C VAL A 83 4.46 4.73 9.25
N ASN A 84 5.07 5.86 9.60
CA ASN A 84 5.36 6.23 10.98
C ASN A 84 5.26 7.75 11.19
N THR A 85 5.64 8.23 12.37
CA THR A 85 5.48 9.63 12.78
C THR A 85 6.30 10.62 11.94
N ILE A 86 7.31 10.13 11.20
CA ILE A 86 8.14 10.95 10.31
C ILE A 86 7.56 10.95 8.89
N THR A 87 7.15 9.78 8.38
CA THR A 87 6.73 9.60 6.98
C THR A 87 5.30 10.06 6.73
N MET A 88 4.38 9.72 7.64
CA MET A 88 2.93 9.99 7.50
C MET A 88 2.60 11.46 7.19
N PRO A 89 3.17 12.48 7.87
CA PRO A 89 2.88 13.88 7.56
C PRO A 89 3.32 14.30 6.14
N LEU A 90 4.44 13.76 5.64
CA LEU A 90 4.96 14.05 4.31
C LEU A 90 4.04 13.44 3.25
N GLU A 91 3.65 12.18 3.42
CA GLU A 91 2.77 11.47 2.50
C GLU A 91 1.39 12.12 2.43
N GLN A 92 0.81 12.48 3.58
CA GLN A 92 -0.48 13.18 3.65
C GLN A 92 -0.43 14.60 3.06
N SER A 93 0.74 15.24 3.03
CA SER A 93 0.86 16.61 2.52
C SER A 93 0.68 16.71 1.00
N VAL A 94 0.85 15.59 0.27
CA VAL A 94 0.77 15.52 -1.20
C VAL A 94 -0.49 14.80 -1.71
N THR A 95 -1.35 14.31 -0.80
CA THR A 95 -2.61 13.61 -1.14
C THR A 95 -3.87 14.47 -0.94
N LYS A 96 -3.72 15.77 -0.69
CA LYS A 96 -4.84 16.68 -0.36
C LYS A 96 -5.65 17.16 -1.57
N SER A 97 -5.15 16.95 -2.80
CA SER A 97 -5.83 17.36 -4.03
C SER A 97 -7.08 16.52 -4.28
N LYS A 98 -7.93 16.93 -5.22
CA LYS A 98 -9.18 16.25 -5.55
C LYS A 98 -9.21 15.76 -6.98
N ASN A 99 -9.82 14.60 -7.18
CA ASN A 99 -10.18 14.09 -8.49
C ASN A 99 -11.38 14.82 -9.09
N PRO A 100 -11.66 14.64 -10.39
CA PRO A 100 -12.72 15.37 -11.09
C PRO A 100 -14.13 15.15 -10.53
N ASN A 101 -14.37 14.07 -9.81
CA ASN A 101 -15.62 13.81 -9.08
C ASN A 101 -15.71 14.48 -7.70
N GLY A 102 -14.68 15.24 -7.29
CA GLY A 102 -14.64 15.94 -6.01
C GLY A 102 -14.13 15.11 -4.82
N CYS A 103 -13.83 13.82 -5.02
CA CYS A 103 -13.21 12.99 -3.99
C CYS A 103 -11.73 13.40 -3.82
N SER A 104 -11.20 13.26 -2.60
CA SER A 104 -9.76 13.33 -2.37
C SER A 104 -9.02 12.32 -3.24
N MET A 105 -7.85 12.68 -3.76
CA MET A 105 -7.04 11.73 -4.51
C MET A 105 -6.42 10.71 -3.56
N PRO A 106 -6.65 9.40 -3.79
CA PRO A 106 -5.98 8.38 -3.00
C PRO A 106 -4.57 8.10 -3.53
N ALA A 107 -3.85 7.27 -2.79
CA ALA A 107 -2.50 6.79 -3.05
C ALA A 107 -2.43 5.33 -2.60
N THR A 108 -1.39 4.61 -3.03
CA THR A 108 -1.16 3.21 -2.63
C THR A 108 0.08 3.13 -1.74
N PHE A 109 -0.05 2.54 -0.56
CA PHE A 109 1.05 2.35 0.38
C PHE A 109 1.48 0.89 0.35
N TYR A 110 2.67 0.59 -0.15
CA TYR A 110 3.28 -0.73 -0.07
C TYR A 110 4.06 -0.81 1.24
N VAL A 111 3.45 -1.43 2.24
CA VAL A 111 3.90 -1.31 3.63
C VAL A 111 4.80 -2.46 4.05
N SER A 112 5.95 -2.12 4.63
CA SER A 112 6.75 -3.03 5.45
C SER A 112 6.35 -2.90 6.93
N THR A 113 6.28 -4.00 7.68
CA THR A 113 5.75 -3.94 9.07
C THR A 113 6.74 -3.39 10.09
N ASP A 114 8.04 -3.57 9.86
CA ASP A 114 9.06 -3.01 10.74
C ASP A 114 8.95 -1.48 10.79
N TYR A 115 8.96 -0.92 11.99
CA TYR A 115 8.80 0.51 12.29
C TYR A 115 7.47 1.15 11.89
N THR A 116 6.50 0.38 11.38
CA THR A 116 5.17 0.91 11.03
C THR A 116 4.32 1.15 12.27
N ASN A 117 3.64 2.30 12.30
CA ASN A 117 2.54 2.57 13.21
C ASN A 117 1.24 2.02 12.60
N TYR A 118 0.70 0.96 13.17
CA TYR A 118 -0.47 0.28 12.61
C TYR A 118 -1.75 1.12 12.64
N HIS A 119 -1.91 2.02 13.61
CA HIS A 119 -3.04 2.94 13.62
C HIS A 119 -3.00 3.91 12.42
N PHE A 120 -1.81 4.33 11.97
CA PHE A 120 -1.71 5.16 10.75
C PHE A 120 -2.17 4.41 9.50
N LEU A 121 -1.96 3.10 9.41
CA LEU A 121 -2.50 2.30 8.29
C LEU A 121 -4.04 2.31 8.29
N GLN A 122 -4.64 2.27 9.48
CA GLN A 122 -6.09 2.36 9.64
C GLN A 122 -6.60 3.73 9.18
N THR A 123 -5.96 4.81 9.64
CA THR A 123 -6.28 6.19 9.23
C THR A 123 -6.14 6.39 7.72
N LEU A 124 -5.04 5.89 7.11
CA LEU A 124 -4.84 5.94 5.67
C LEU A 124 -5.94 5.18 4.92
N LYS A 125 -6.29 3.98 5.40
CA LYS A 125 -7.35 3.18 4.79
C LYS A 125 -8.71 3.88 4.86
N ALA A 126 -9.03 4.48 6.00
CA ALA A 126 -10.25 5.25 6.22
C ALA A 126 -10.34 6.49 5.31
N ALA A 127 -9.22 7.15 5.05
CA ALA A 127 -9.11 8.27 4.11
C ALA A 127 -9.24 7.85 2.63
N GLY A 128 -9.41 6.56 2.33
CA GLY A 128 -9.59 6.02 0.98
C GLY A 128 -8.30 5.60 0.29
N HIS A 129 -7.16 5.62 0.98
CA HIS A 129 -5.90 5.08 0.46
C HIS A 129 -5.94 3.54 0.41
N GLU A 130 -5.06 2.97 -0.42
CA GLU A 130 -4.84 1.54 -0.47
C GLU A 130 -3.65 1.14 0.40
N ILE A 131 -3.81 0.06 1.15
CA ILE A 131 -2.71 -0.60 1.88
C ILE A 131 -2.40 -1.92 1.15
N ALA A 132 -1.18 -2.03 0.66
CA ALA A 132 -0.60 -3.16 -0.04
C ALA A 132 0.65 -3.67 0.70
N ILE A 133 1.17 -4.82 0.28
CA ILE A 133 2.22 -5.55 1.01
C ILE A 133 3.60 -5.19 0.47
N HIS A 134 4.53 -4.90 1.37
CA HIS A 134 5.97 -4.78 1.09
C HIS A 134 6.81 -5.62 2.06
N THR A 135 6.29 -6.81 2.41
CA THR A 135 6.89 -7.81 3.33
C THR A 135 6.96 -7.38 4.80
N MET A 136 7.46 -8.24 5.69
CA MET A 136 7.60 -7.87 7.11
C MET A 136 8.90 -7.12 7.35
N THR A 137 10.02 -7.74 6.94
CA THR A 137 11.38 -7.30 7.28
C THR A 137 12.15 -6.73 6.08
N HIS A 138 11.45 -6.46 4.97
CA HIS A 138 12.00 -5.89 3.75
C HIS A 138 13.12 -6.72 3.06
N PRO A 139 13.06 -8.07 2.95
CA PRO A 139 14.03 -8.82 2.17
C PRO A 139 13.68 -8.88 0.68
N GLY A 140 14.70 -8.83 -0.18
CA GLY A 140 14.57 -9.27 -1.57
C GLY A 140 14.28 -10.78 -1.66
N ASN A 141 13.73 -11.24 -2.78
CA ASN A 141 13.35 -12.65 -2.99
C ASN A 141 12.48 -13.21 -1.86
N ALA A 142 11.53 -12.39 -1.41
CA ALA A 142 10.68 -12.68 -0.27
C ALA A 142 9.95 -14.03 -0.43
N ASN A 143 10.00 -14.82 0.64
CA ASN A 143 9.28 -16.08 0.72
C ASN A 143 7.84 -15.87 1.22
N ARG A 144 7.06 -16.96 1.25
CA ARG A 144 5.66 -16.89 1.71
C ARG A 144 5.49 -16.36 3.13
N SER A 145 6.40 -16.64 4.08
CA SER A 145 6.27 -16.15 5.46
C SER A 145 6.42 -14.64 5.57
N GLU A 146 7.27 -14.04 4.75
CA GLU A 146 7.40 -12.57 4.68
C GLU A 146 6.12 -11.90 4.13
N ILE A 147 5.57 -12.47 3.07
CA ILE A 147 4.40 -11.91 2.37
C ILE A 147 3.13 -12.12 3.20
N ASP A 148 2.86 -13.36 3.63
CA ASP A 148 1.68 -13.71 4.41
C ASP A 148 1.74 -13.15 5.83
N GLY A 149 2.94 -13.12 6.42
CA GLY A 149 3.17 -12.54 7.73
C GLY A 149 2.84 -11.05 7.75
N CYS A 150 3.24 -10.29 6.73
CA CYS A 150 2.92 -8.88 6.61
C CYS A 150 1.40 -8.63 6.56
N ARG A 151 0.67 -9.41 5.74
CA ARG A 151 -0.81 -9.34 5.67
C ARG A 151 -1.46 -9.58 7.02
N LYS A 152 -1.00 -10.61 7.72
CA LYS A 152 -1.53 -11.01 9.03
C LYS A 152 -1.28 -9.94 10.09
N ALA A 153 -0.06 -9.39 10.12
CA ALA A 153 0.31 -8.34 11.05
C ALA A 153 -0.47 -7.04 10.78
N ILE A 154 -0.54 -6.59 9.52
CA ILE A 154 -1.36 -5.44 9.13
C ILE A 154 -2.80 -5.67 9.57
N ASN A 155 -3.41 -6.79 9.22
CA ASN A 155 -4.80 -7.06 9.59
C ASN A 155 -5.04 -7.09 11.10
N ALA A 156 -4.19 -7.78 11.85
CA ALA A 156 -4.35 -7.94 13.29
C ALA A 156 -4.18 -6.63 14.06
N TYR A 157 -3.26 -5.78 13.62
CA TYR A 157 -2.85 -4.59 14.38
C TYR A 157 -3.38 -3.28 13.82
N SER A 158 -3.91 -3.23 12.59
CA SER A 158 -4.58 -2.04 12.04
C SER A 158 -6.06 -2.25 11.73
N GLY A 159 -6.57 -3.48 11.80
CA GLY A 159 -7.95 -3.80 11.43
C GLY A 159 -8.22 -3.74 9.92
N VAL A 160 -7.22 -3.44 9.10
CA VAL A 160 -7.37 -3.44 7.64
C VAL A 160 -7.72 -4.86 7.18
N SER A 161 -8.87 -5.02 6.54
CA SER A 161 -9.36 -6.34 6.11
C SER A 161 -8.42 -6.97 5.09
N LEU A 162 -8.12 -8.26 5.29
CA LEU A 162 -7.33 -9.08 4.36
C LEU A 162 -7.90 -9.12 2.95
N SER A 163 -9.23 -9.02 2.80
CA SER A 163 -9.88 -8.98 1.49
C SER A 163 -9.55 -7.70 0.71
N THR A 164 -9.12 -6.65 1.41
CA THR A 164 -8.72 -5.37 0.82
C THR A 164 -7.21 -5.23 0.62
N ILE A 165 -6.41 -6.11 1.21
CA ILE A 165 -4.95 -6.21 0.99
C ILE A 165 -4.71 -7.07 -0.25
N ARG A 166 -4.71 -6.41 -1.42
CA ARG A 166 -4.76 -7.06 -2.74
C ARG A 166 -3.47 -6.98 -3.54
N GLY A 167 -2.58 -6.06 -3.17
CA GLY A 167 -1.36 -5.74 -3.90
C GLY A 167 -0.10 -6.18 -3.19
N PHE A 168 0.95 -6.38 -3.98
CA PHE A 168 2.30 -6.63 -3.52
C PHE A 168 3.30 -5.84 -4.36
N ARG A 169 4.38 -5.41 -3.71
CA ARG A 169 5.61 -4.96 -4.36
C ARG A 169 6.79 -5.61 -3.64
N ALA A 170 7.74 -6.14 -4.39
CA ALA A 170 8.93 -6.77 -3.84
C ALA A 170 9.93 -5.71 -3.34
N PRO A 171 10.50 -5.87 -2.13
CA PRO A 171 11.62 -5.07 -1.67
C PRO A 171 12.77 -5.04 -2.69
N TYR A 172 13.34 -3.85 -2.91
CA TYR A 172 14.37 -3.58 -3.92
C TYR A 172 13.96 -3.96 -5.36
N LEU A 173 12.66 -4.15 -5.60
CA LEU A 173 12.13 -4.75 -6.82
C LEU A 173 12.71 -6.14 -7.12
N GLN A 174 13.27 -6.82 -6.12
CA GLN A 174 13.97 -8.09 -6.26
C GLN A 174 13.04 -9.24 -5.90
N PHE A 175 12.71 -10.07 -6.88
CA PHE A 175 11.81 -11.22 -6.74
C PHE A 175 12.35 -12.43 -7.50
N ASN A 176 11.80 -13.59 -7.19
CA ASN A 176 12.02 -14.80 -7.96
C ASN A 176 10.68 -15.52 -8.21
N MET A 177 10.72 -16.67 -8.84
CA MET A 177 9.49 -17.39 -9.20
C MET A 177 8.77 -18.02 -7.99
N ASP A 178 9.46 -18.21 -6.87
CA ASP A 178 8.84 -18.66 -5.62
C ASP A 178 8.09 -17.52 -4.94
N THR A 179 8.59 -16.29 -5.04
CA THR A 179 7.84 -15.07 -4.65
C THR A 179 6.51 -15.02 -5.40
N PHE A 180 6.53 -15.15 -6.74
CA PHE A 180 5.31 -15.10 -7.55
C PHE A 180 4.37 -16.28 -7.27
N GLN A 181 4.90 -17.48 -7.03
CA GLN A 181 4.09 -18.61 -6.62
C GLN A 181 3.39 -18.34 -5.28
N ALA A 182 4.09 -17.75 -4.31
CA ALA A 182 3.50 -17.37 -3.04
C ALA A 182 2.37 -16.35 -3.21
N LEU A 183 2.51 -15.37 -4.12
CA LEU A 183 1.44 -14.42 -4.44
C LEU A 183 0.17 -15.12 -4.93
N VAL A 184 0.31 -16.05 -5.88
CA VAL A 184 -0.81 -16.84 -6.41
C VAL A 184 -1.44 -17.70 -5.32
N ASP A 185 -0.63 -18.41 -4.53
CA ASP A 185 -1.11 -19.30 -3.46
C ASP A 185 -1.85 -18.53 -2.35
N LEU A 186 -1.48 -17.25 -2.14
CA LEU A 186 -2.09 -16.35 -1.17
C LEU A 186 -3.32 -15.59 -1.71
N GLY A 187 -3.60 -15.69 -3.01
CA GLY A 187 -4.67 -14.95 -3.67
C GLY A 187 -4.40 -13.45 -3.77
N ILE A 188 -3.13 -13.03 -3.80
CA ILE A 188 -2.75 -11.66 -4.12
C ILE A 188 -3.13 -11.38 -5.57
N GLN A 189 -3.78 -10.25 -5.81
CA GLN A 189 -4.39 -9.98 -7.12
C GLN A 189 -3.40 -9.39 -8.11
N TYR A 190 -2.47 -8.58 -7.64
CA TYR A 190 -1.47 -7.95 -8.51
C TYR A 190 -0.10 -7.84 -7.84
N ASP A 191 0.92 -7.94 -8.69
CA ASP A 191 2.28 -7.47 -8.44
C ASP A 191 2.50 -6.12 -9.12
N CYS A 192 3.38 -5.30 -8.53
CA CYS A 192 3.84 -4.05 -9.10
C CYS A 192 5.33 -3.91 -8.82
N SER A 193 6.14 -4.86 -9.31
CA SER A 193 7.58 -4.91 -9.05
C SER A 193 8.43 -4.79 -10.32
N ILE A 194 7.84 -4.93 -11.53
CA ILE A 194 8.63 -4.98 -12.76
C ILE A 194 8.60 -3.65 -13.50
N SER A 195 9.77 -3.08 -13.72
CA SER A 195 9.92 -1.85 -14.50
C SER A 195 9.57 -2.04 -15.98
N ALA A 196 8.97 -1.01 -16.57
CA ALA A 196 8.66 -0.93 -17.99
C ALA A 196 9.05 0.43 -18.58
N ASP A 197 9.33 0.46 -19.88
CA ASP A 197 9.53 1.73 -20.60
C ASP A 197 8.16 2.42 -20.83
N PRO A 198 7.97 3.70 -20.48
CA PRO A 198 6.68 4.38 -20.64
C PRO A 198 6.22 4.50 -22.10
N ARG A 199 7.13 4.35 -23.08
CA ARG A 199 6.85 4.52 -24.52
C ARG A 199 6.37 3.23 -25.18
N THR A 200 6.75 2.08 -24.63
CA THR A 200 6.46 0.74 -25.20
C THR A 200 5.77 -0.20 -24.22
N GLY A 201 5.78 0.14 -22.93
CA GLY A 201 5.21 -0.65 -21.84
C GLY A 201 3.69 -0.81 -21.98
N PRO A 202 3.17 -2.02 -21.73
CA PRO A 202 1.76 -2.31 -21.88
C PRO A 202 0.96 -1.73 -20.70
N TRP A 203 -0.34 -1.52 -20.90
CA TRP A 203 -1.30 -1.47 -19.79
C TRP A 203 -1.18 -2.70 -18.88
N PRO A 204 -1.69 -2.65 -17.63
CA PRO A 204 -1.72 -3.82 -16.75
C PRO A 204 -2.24 -5.07 -17.46
N PHE A 205 -1.62 -6.21 -17.20
CA PHE A 205 -1.91 -7.46 -17.90
C PHE A 205 -1.85 -8.63 -16.92
N THR A 206 -2.24 -9.82 -17.38
CA THR A 206 -2.20 -11.03 -16.54
C THR A 206 -1.10 -11.99 -16.96
N TYR A 207 -0.49 -12.66 -15.98
CA TYR A 207 0.56 -13.66 -16.20
C TYR A 207 0.06 -15.03 -16.69
N ASP A 208 -1.21 -15.14 -17.11
CA ASP A 208 -1.80 -16.33 -17.76
C ASP A 208 -0.98 -16.85 -18.94
N ASN A 209 -0.28 -15.97 -19.65
CA ASN A 209 0.57 -16.32 -20.78
C ASN A 209 2.08 -16.15 -20.48
N GLY A 210 2.45 -15.91 -19.22
CA GLY A 210 3.83 -15.72 -18.78
C GLY A 210 4.30 -14.27 -18.89
N PHE A 211 5.61 -14.06 -18.83
CA PHE A 211 6.24 -12.74 -18.84
C PHE A 211 6.47 -12.25 -20.29
N PRO A 212 5.96 -11.06 -20.65
CA PRO A 212 6.05 -10.56 -22.02
C PRO A 212 7.36 -9.81 -22.35
N TYR A 213 8.07 -9.34 -21.34
CA TYR A 213 9.34 -8.62 -21.48
C TYR A 213 10.36 -9.09 -20.44
N LEU A 214 11.62 -8.77 -20.69
CA LEU A 214 12.71 -9.11 -19.78
C LEU A 214 12.55 -8.34 -18.46
N CYS A 215 12.55 -9.09 -17.36
CA CYS A 215 12.67 -8.54 -16.02
C CYS A 215 14.04 -7.84 -15.88
N ASP A 216 14.02 -6.60 -15.45
CA ASP A 216 15.26 -5.86 -15.20
C ASP A 216 15.90 -6.25 -13.87
N THR A 217 15.04 -6.39 -12.87
CA THR A 217 15.34 -6.92 -11.54
C THR A 217 14.71 -8.30 -11.38
N GLY A 218 15.26 -9.10 -10.47
CA GLY A 218 14.75 -10.43 -10.15
C GLY A 218 15.15 -11.55 -11.12
N ASP A 219 14.84 -12.77 -10.70
CA ASP A 219 15.20 -14.02 -11.39
C ASP A 219 13.97 -14.61 -12.08
N CYS A 220 13.77 -14.22 -13.34
CA CYS A 220 12.63 -14.63 -14.15
C CYS A 220 12.88 -15.90 -14.97
N ASP A 221 12.09 -16.94 -14.70
CA ASP A 221 11.91 -18.07 -15.61
C ASP A 221 10.73 -17.77 -16.56
N TYR A 222 11.05 -17.34 -17.78
CA TYR A 222 10.06 -16.95 -18.80
C TYR A 222 9.19 -18.11 -19.31
N SER A 223 9.47 -19.36 -18.91
CA SER A 223 8.60 -20.50 -19.21
C SER A 223 7.43 -20.64 -18.23
N ARG A 224 7.54 -20.03 -17.04
CA ARG A 224 6.51 -20.08 -16.00
C ARG A 224 5.36 -19.13 -16.31
N LYS A 225 4.18 -19.52 -15.81
CA LYS A 225 2.93 -18.78 -15.93
C LYS A 225 2.29 -18.69 -14.55
N PHE A 226 1.60 -17.58 -14.30
CA PHE A 226 0.90 -17.34 -13.05
C PHE A 226 -0.54 -16.88 -13.37
N PRO A 227 -1.41 -17.78 -13.85
CA PRO A 227 -2.76 -17.42 -14.27
C PRO A 227 -3.55 -16.69 -13.18
N GLY A 228 -4.19 -15.59 -13.55
CA GLY A 228 -4.98 -14.75 -12.65
C GLY A 228 -4.18 -13.72 -11.83
N LEU A 229 -2.85 -13.82 -11.75
CA LEU A 229 -2.02 -12.76 -11.18
C LEU A 229 -1.84 -11.64 -12.20
N TRP A 230 -2.13 -10.41 -11.79
CA TRP A 230 -1.94 -9.22 -12.60
C TRP A 230 -0.55 -8.60 -12.39
N GLU A 231 0.00 -8.03 -13.44
CA GLU A 231 1.10 -7.08 -13.38
C GLU A 231 0.54 -5.67 -13.53
N ILE A 232 0.95 -4.77 -12.64
CA ILE A 232 0.88 -3.33 -12.86
C ILE A 232 2.32 -2.86 -13.16
N PRO A 233 2.66 -2.62 -14.44
CA PRO A 233 4.04 -2.27 -14.78
C PRO A 233 4.49 -0.97 -14.13
N MET A 234 5.73 -0.97 -13.62
CA MET A 234 6.36 0.22 -13.07
C MET A 234 7.02 1.03 -14.18
N TYR A 235 6.27 1.91 -14.82
CA TYR A 235 6.83 2.74 -15.89
C TYR A 235 7.94 3.65 -15.34
N ALA A 236 9.13 3.53 -15.91
CA ALA A 236 10.28 4.35 -15.54
C ALA A 236 10.16 5.77 -16.12
N LEU A 237 10.82 6.73 -15.48
CA LEU A 237 10.96 8.10 -15.99
C LEU A 237 12.06 8.14 -17.06
N VAL A 238 11.80 8.84 -18.15
CA VAL A 238 12.74 9.10 -19.24
C VAL A 238 13.24 10.53 -19.14
N ASP A 239 14.55 10.73 -19.24
CA ASP A 239 15.17 12.06 -19.26
C ASP A 239 14.81 12.79 -20.56
N PRO A 240 14.17 13.98 -20.49
CA PRO A 240 13.75 14.74 -21.67
C PRO A 240 14.91 15.18 -22.57
N SER A 241 16.12 15.32 -22.04
CA SER A 241 17.27 15.83 -22.78
C SER A 241 17.98 14.75 -23.61
N THR A 242 18.03 13.53 -23.07
CA THR A 242 18.73 12.39 -23.68
C THR A 242 17.76 11.40 -24.35
N GLY A 243 16.49 11.40 -23.95
CA GLY A 243 15.51 10.40 -24.35
C GLY A 243 15.83 8.99 -23.80
N THR A 244 16.71 8.90 -22.81
CA THR A 244 17.09 7.63 -22.17
C THR A 244 16.34 7.45 -20.85
N GLU A 245 16.15 6.21 -20.42
CA GLU A 245 15.61 5.94 -19.09
C GLU A 245 16.48 6.60 -18.01
N TYR A 246 15.85 7.30 -17.09
CA TYR A 246 16.47 8.05 -16.00
C TYR A 246 16.44 7.27 -14.69
N THR A 247 15.25 6.95 -14.19
CA THR A 247 15.06 6.06 -13.02
C THR A 247 13.66 5.48 -13.03
N THR A 248 13.46 4.33 -12.37
CA THR A 248 12.11 3.86 -12.06
C THR A 248 11.52 4.63 -10.88
N MET A 249 12.27 4.80 -9.80
CA MET A 249 11.77 5.32 -8.52
C MET A 249 12.70 6.41 -7.96
N ASP A 250 12.19 7.25 -7.06
CA ASP A 250 12.95 8.30 -6.36
C ASP A 250 13.88 9.14 -7.26
N PRO A 251 13.36 9.88 -8.26
CA PRO A 251 14.19 10.66 -9.15
C PRO A 251 15.05 11.67 -8.39
N ALA A 252 16.36 11.62 -8.60
CA ALA A 252 17.28 12.62 -8.10
C ALA A 252 17.25 13.89 -8.98
N GLY A 253 17.83 14.97 -8.48
CA GLY A 253 17.99 16.21 -9.23
C GLY A 253 17.50 17.43 -8.48
N ASP A 254 17.79 18.61 -9.04
CA ASP A 254 17.29 19.88 -8.54
C ASP A 254 15.80 20.09 -8.91
N PRO A 255 15.10 21.03 -8.24
CA PRO A 255 13.67 21.25 -8.49
C PRO A 255 13.29 21.56 -9.93
N ALA A 256 14.11 22.31 -10.67
CA ALA A 256 13.79 22.70 -12.04
C ALA A 256 13.89 21.50 -12.98
N PHE A 257 14.93 20.67 -12.81
CA PHE A 257 15.07 19.42 -13.53
C PHE A 257 13.94 18.45 -13.21
N LEU A 258 13.63 18.24 -11.93
CA LEU A 258 12.58 17.32 -11.48
C LEU A 258 11.20 17.73 -12.03
N MET A 259 10.85 19.01 -11.97
CA MET A 259 9.58 19.48 -12.55
C MET A 259 9.51 19.20 -14.06
N ASN A 260 10.59 19.48 -14.81
CA ASN A 260 10.64 19.20 -16.25
C ASN A 260 10.56 17.68 -16.54
N LEU A 261 11.27 16.87 -15.77
CA LEU A 261 11.25 15.40 -15.87
C LEU A 261 9.83 14.86 -15.69
N LEU A 262 9.12 15.27 -14.63
CA LEU A 262 7.76 14.82 -14.35
C LEU A 262 6.77 15.28 -15.42
N GLN A 263 6.84 16.55 -15.85
CA GLN A 263 5.98 17.08 -16.91
C GLN A 263 6.18 16.38 -18.25
N TYR A 264 7.43 16.09 -18.62
CA TYR A 264 7.76 15.37 -19.84
C TYR A 264 7.18 13.95 -19.82
N ASN A 265 7.40 13.21 -18.72
CA ASN A 265 6.90 11.85 -18.59
C ASN A 265 5.37 11.80 -18.54
N PHE A 266 4.71 12.75 -17.86
CA PHE A 266 3.26 12.86 -17.92
C PHE A 266 2.73 12.99 -19.35
N LYS A 267 3.40 13.79 -20.19
CA LYS A 267 3.03 13.96 -21.60
C LYS A 267 3.23 12.68 -22.41
N LEU A 268 4.28 11.89 -22.14
CA LEU A 268 4.46 10.59 -22.82
C LEU A 268 3.23 9.68 -22.65
N HIS A 269 2.65 9.66 -21.45
CA HIS A 269 1.44 8.90 -21.17
C HIS A 269 0.19 9.60 -21.73
N TYR A 270 -0.01 10.88 -21.42
CA TYR A 270 -1.22 11.64 -21.72
C TYR A 270 -1.43 11.91 -23.21
N GLU A 271 -0.36 12.11 -23.97
CA GLU A 271 -0.42 12.37 -25.41
C GLU A 271 -0.24 11.08 -26.22
N GLY A 272 0.26 10.01 -25.58
CA GLY A 272 0.35 8.66 -26.12
C GLY A 272 -0.93 7.85 -25.94
N TYR A 273 -0.79 6.60 -25.51
CA TYR A 273 -1.91 5.66 -25.37
C TYR A 273 -2.56 5.64 -23.99
N ARG A 274 -2.34 6.67 -23.17
CA ARG A 274 -2.95 6.85 -21.84
C ARG A 274 -2.61 5.76 -20.83
N THR A 275 -1.55 4.98 -21.08
CA THR A 275 -1.03 4.05 -20.06
C THR A 275 -0.85 4.80 -18.74
N PRO A 276 -1.09 4.16 -17.59
CA PRO A 276 -0.97 4.83 -16.30
C PRO A 276 0.44 5.41 -16.13
N MET A 277 0.53 6.62 -15.57
CA MET A 277 1.82 7.14 -15.12
C MET A 277 2.04 6.73 -13.67
N GLY A 278 3.23 6.21 -13.37
CA GLY A 278 3.66 5.92 -12.02
C GLY A 278 4.42 7.06 -11.36
N LEU A 279 4.15 7.29 -10.09
CA LEU A 279 4.98 8.07 -9.19
C LEU A 279 5.35 7.16 -8.01
N TRP A 280 6.42 6.40 -8.19
CA TRP A 280 6.89 5.38 -7.25
C TRP A 280 7.94 6.01 -6.31
N LEU A 281 7.57 6.29 -5.07
CA LEU A 281 8.40 7.06 -4.15
C LEU A 281 8.57 6.32 -2.81
N HIS A 282 9.71 6.51 -2.16
CA HIS A 282 9.79 6.36 -0.71
C HIS A 282 9.50 7.72 -0.05
N ALA A 283 8.87 7.74 1.12
CA ALA A 283 8.67 8.99 1.86
C ALA A 283 10.00 9.70 2.21
N ALA A 284 11.09 8.94 2.36
CA ALA A 284 12.43 9.48 2.55
C ALA A 284 12.91 10.36 1.39
N TRP A 285 12.36 10.21 0.17
CA TRP A 285 12.69 11.04 -0.98
C TRP A 285 12.43 12.53 -0.71
N PHE A 286 11.42 12.87 0.09
CA PHE A 286 11.14 14.25 0.49
C PHE A 286 12.22 14.86 1.39
N LEU A 287 12.99 14.02 2.09
CA LEU A 287 14.00 14.42 3.06
C LEU A 287 15.43 14.44 2.47
N GLN A 288 15.62 13.92 1.25
CA GLN A 288 16.93 13.82 0.62
C GLN A 288 17.50 15.18 0.15
N ASP A 289 16.69 16.23 0.10
CA ASP A 289 17.12 17.57 -0.29
C ASP A 289 16.70 18.60 0.76
N GLU A 290 17.57 18.84 1.73
CA GLU A 290 17.32 19.79 2.83
C GLU A 290 17.13 21.24 2.36
N LYS A 291 17.55 21.57 1.12
CA LYS A 291 17.47 22.93 0.59
C LYS A 291 16.20 23.20 -0.19
N ASN A 292 15.54 22.15 -0.67
CA ASN A 292 14.41 22.29 -1.57
C ASN A 292 13.22 21.47 -1.10
N ASP A 293 12.06 22.12 -1.07
CA ASP A 293 10.81 21.48 -0.67
C ASP A 293 10.27 20.59 -1.80
N ARG A 294 10.61 19.30 -1.74
CA ARG A 294 10.11 18.29 -2.67
C ARG A 294 8.62 17.98 -2.49
N VAL A 295 8.04 18.27 -1.33
CA VAL A 295 6.58 18.21 -1.10
C VAL A 295 5.89 19.30 -1.92
N ALA A 296 6.39 20.54 -1.86
CA ALA A 296 5.87 21.65 -2.65
C ALA A 296 6.01 21.37 -4.15
N LEU A 297 7.17 20.87 -4.60
CA LEU A 297 7.38 20.49 -5.99
C LEU A 297 6.34 19.47 -6.49
N LEU A 298 6.09 18.42 -5.70
CA LEU A 298 5.14 17.38 -6.10
C LEU A 298 3.71 17.92 -6.14
N ASN A 299 3.33 18.78 -5.18
CA ASN A 299 2.03 19.47 -5.20
C ASN A 299 1.88 20.39 -6.41
N ASP A 300 2.93 21.12 -6.79
CA ASP A 300 2.94 21.96 -7.99
C ASP A 300 2.82 21.12 -9.27
N PHE A 301 3.47 19.96 -9.33
CA PHE A 301 3.30 19.02 -10.43
C PHE A 301 1.87 18.49 -10.50
N ILE A 302 1.28 18.06 -9.37
CA ILE A 302 -0.10 17.62 -9.31
C ILE A 302 -1.03 18.72 -9.81
N LYS A 303 -0.89 19.94 -9.32
CA LYS A 303 -1.64 21.10 -9.80
C LYS A 303 -1.48 21.30 -11.31
N TRP A 304 -0.26 21.27 -11.81
CA TRP A 304 0.02 21.38 -13.24
C TRP A 304 -0.69 20.30 -14.06
N THR A 305 -0.71 19.03 -13.61
CA THR A 305 -1.44 17.97 -14.35
C THR A 305 -2.94 18.24 -14.43
N ARG A 306 -3.54 18.82 -13.39
CA ARG A 306 -4.96 19.21 -13.41
C ARG A 306 -5.18 20.34 -14.42
N GLU A 307 -4.36 21.37 -14.42
CA GLU A 307 -4.44 22.49 -15.36
C GLU A 307 -4.21 22.04 -16.81
N TYR A 308 -3.15 21.26 -17.06
CA TYR A 308 -2.78 20.78 -18.39
C TYR A 308 -3.86 19.93 -19.05
N THR A 309 -4.59 19.16 -18.26
CA THR A 309 -5.62 18.24 -18.75
C THR A 309 -7.04 18.82 -18.75
N ASN A 310 -7.21 20.08 -18.33
CA ASN A 310 -8.51 20.66 -18.02
C ASN A 310 -9.31 19.79 -17.03
N ASN A 311 -8.63 19.38 -15.95
CA ASN A 311 -9.12 18.53 -14.87
C ASN A 311 -9.66 17.15 -15.33
N LYS A 312 -8.98 16.49 -16.29
CA LYS A 312 -9.36 15.16 -16.81
C LYS A 312 -8.41 14.04 -16.39
N VAL A 313 -7.31 14.35 -15.71
CA VAL A 313 -6.44 13.37 -15.06
C VAL A 313 -7.10 12.82 -13.80
N TRP A 314 -6.82 11.55 -13.47
CA TRP A 314 -7.32 10.86 -12.29
C TRP A 314 -6.15 10.26 -11.52
N TYR A 315 -6.05 10.59 -10.24
CA TYR A 315 -5.09 9.96 -9.34
C TYR A 315 -5.83 8.88 -8.59
N ILE A 316 -5.41 7.62 -8.72
CA ILE A 316 -6.17 6.47 -8.22
C ILE A 316 -5.23 5.49 -7.54
N THR A 317 -5.77 4.55 -6.77
CA THR A 317 -4.96 3.46 -6.23
C THR A 317 -4.70 2.38 -7.28
N SER A 318 -3.70 1.54 -7.03
CA SER A 318 -3.38 0.38 -7.87
C SER A 318 -4.56 -0.61 -7.99
N SER A 319 -5.28 -0.89 -6.91
CA SER A 319 -6.51 -1.69 -6.91
C SER A 319 -7.64 -1.03 -7.70
N GLN A 320 -7.82 0.29 -7.60
CA GLN A 320 -8.82 1.00 -8.42
C GLN A 320 -8.48 0.91 -9.91
N LEU A 321 -7.20 1.00 -10.27
CA LEU A 321 -6.76 0.78 -11.65
C LEU A 321 -7.10 -0.65 -12.08
N LEU A 322 -6.81 -1.65 -11.25
CA LEU A 322 -7.11 -3.04 -11.56
C LEU A 322 -8.61 -3.29 -11.70
N ASP A 323 -9.45 -2.69 -10.85
CA ASP A 323 -10.90 -2.81 -10.94
C ASP A 323 -11.45 -2.15 -12.20
N TRP A 324 -10.92 -0.98 -12.58
CA TRP A 324 -11.24 -0.35 -13.85
C TRP A 324 -10.75 -1.18 -15.05
N MET A 325 -9.55 -1.77 -14.97
CA MET A 325 -9.02 -2.65 -16.03
C MET A 325 -9.95 -3.84 -16.30
N LYS A 326 -10.58 -4.39 -15.25
CA LYS A 326 -11.55 -5.49 -15.36
C LYS A 326 -12.85 -5.07 -16.04
N ASN A 327 -13.24 -3.80 -15.94
CA ASN A 327 -14.43 -3.25 -16.59
C ASN A 327 -14.21 -1.79 -17.07
N PRO A 328 -13.48 -1.57 -18.18
CA PRO A 328 -13.04 -0.24 -18.56
C PRO A 328 -14.20 0.70 -18.92
N THR A 329 -14.21 1.87 -18.29
CA THR A 329 -15.14 2.97 -18.57
C THR A 329 -14.40 4.18 -19.14
N GLY A 330 -14.98 4.83 -20.13
CA GLY A 330 -14.40 6.05 -20.72
C GLY A 330 -14.67 7.29 -19.87
N LEU A 331 -14.02 8.40 -20.23
CA LEU A 331 -14.22 9.72 -19.60
C LEU A 331 -15.69 10.18 -19.63
N ASP A 332 -16.46 9.72 -20.62
CA ASP A 332 -17.90 9.94 -20.74
C ASP A 332 -18.73 9.30 -19.61
N ARG A 333 -18.22 8.26 -18.95
CA ARG A 333 -18.94 7.47 -17.93
C ARG A 333 -18.23 7.36 -16.58
N ILE A 334 -16.97 7.77 -16.48
CA ILE A 334 -16.12 7.60 -15.29
C ILE A 334 -16.70 8.25 -14.03
N LEU A 335 -17.45 9.36 -14.15
CA LEU A 335 -18.07 10.02 -13.00
C LEU A 335 -19.16 9.19 -12.32
N THR A 336 -19.71 8.20 -13.02
CA THR A 336 -20.73 7.27 -12.51
C THR A 336 -20.17 5.88 -12.19
N ASP A 337 -18.86 5.69 -12.36
CA ASP A 337 -18.20 4.43 -12.06
C ASP A 337 -18.05 4.26 -10.54
N ALA A 338 -18.64 3.18 -10.01
CA ALA A 338 -18.62 2.89 -8.58
C ALA A 338 -17.20 2.74 -8.02
N THR A 339 -16.23 2.34 -8.85
CA THR A 339 -14.81 2.15 -8.49
C THR A 339 -14.18 3.42 -7.91
N PHE A 340 -14.62 4.60 -8.38
CA PHE A 340 -14.06 5.89 -8.00
C PHE A 340 -14.94 6.68 -7.05
N SER A 341 -16.01 6.07 -6.49
CA SER A 341 -16.91 6.76 -5.56
C SER A 341 -16.18 7.24 -4.31
N CYS A 342 -16.60 8.39 -3.77
CA CYS A 342 -15.98 8.91 -2.56
C CYS A 342 -16.30 8.01 -1.36
N PRO A 343 -15.37 7.89 -0.40
CA PRO A 343 -15.71 7.39 0.93
C PRO A 343 -16.87 8.23 1.49
N GLN A 344 -17.93 7.57 1.97
CA GLN A 344 -19.06 8.26 2.59
C GLN A 344 -18.75 8.52 4.08
N SER A 345 -18.90 9.75 4.54
CA SER A 345 -18.95 10.06 5.97
C SER A 345 -20.41 10.11 6.44
N GLY A 346 -20.67 9.48 7.58
CA GLY A 346 -21.95 9.57 8.28
C GLY A 346 -22.07 10.87 9.09
N PRO A 347 -23.23 11.11 9.74
CA PRO A 347 -23.31 12.15 10.77
C PRO A 347 -22.34 11.84 11.93
N PRO A 348 -21.91 12.84 12.71
CA PRO A 348 -21.00 12.59 13.83
C PRO A 348 -21.56 11.56 14.82
N THR A 349 -20.71 10.62 15.23
CA THR A 349 -21.01 9.59 16.23
C THR A 349 -19.89 9.51 17.27
N PRO A 350 -20.09 8.85 18.43
CA PRO A 350 -18.97 8.56 19.33
C PRO A 350 -17.86 7.78 18.62
N GLU A 351 -16.61 8.02 19.03
CA GLU A 351 -15.41 7.38 18.46
C GLU A 351 -15.53 5.86 18.42
N LYS A 352 -15.10 5.30 17.29
CA LYS A 352 -14.85 3.87 17.09
C LYS A 352 -13.42 3.71 16.61
N CYS A 353 -12.83 2.54 16.85
CA CYS A 353 -11.53 2.20 16.28
C CYS A 353 -11.70 1.88 14.79
N ASN A 354 -11.84 2.89 13.95
CA ASN A 354 -12.00 2.75 12.51
C ASN A 354 -11.07 3.70 11.71
N GLY A 355 -10.25 4.52 12.38
CA GLY A 355 -9.35 5.48 11.75
C GLY A 355 -10.06 6.72 11.19
N ILE A 356 -11.32 6.95 11.56
CA ILE A 356 -12.13 8.12 11.22
C ILE A 356 -12.31 8.96 12.48
N ASP A 357 -12.21 10.28 12.34
CA ASP A 357 -12.70 11.22 13.34
C ASP A 357 -14.24 11.19 13.34
N ASP A 358 -14.82 10.24 14.10
CA ASP A 358 -16.26 9.99 14.11
C ASP A 358 -17.02 11.15 14.76
N ASN A 359 -16.43 11.83 15.75
CA ASN A 359 -17.06 12.91 16.50
C ASN A 359 -16.80 14.32 15.93
N ALA A 360 -15.92 14.42 14.93
CA ALA A 360 -15.51 15.62 14.21
C ALA A 360 -14.81 16.69 15.08
N ASP A 361 -14.04 16.27 16.10
CA ASP A 361 -13.27 17.17 16.97
C ASP A 361 -11.84 17.46 16.47
N GLY A 362 -11.44 16.86 15.35
CA GLY A 362 -10.13 16.98 14.73
C GLY A 362 -9.11 15.95 15.23
N ARG A 363 -9.52 15.00 16.07
CA ARG A 363 -8.69 13.89 16.58
C ARG A 363 -9.28 12.58 16.07
N VAL A 364 -8.41 11.60 15.84
CA VAL A 364 -8.82 10.28 15.34
C VAL A 364 -8.62 9.26 16.45
N ASP A 365 -9.70 8.52 16.74
CA ASP A 365 -9.78 7.41 17.68
C ASP A 365 -9.23 7.77 19.08
N GLU A 366 -9.39 9.02 19.54
CA GLU A 366 -8.86 9.45 20.83
C GLU A 366 -9.51 8.71 22.00
N GLY A 367 -8.68 8.31 22.97
CA GLY A 367 -9.12 7.47 24.08
C GLY A 367 -9.30 5.97 23.73
N LEU A 368 -9.21 5.59 22.44
CA LEU A 368 -9.27 4.19 22.01
C LEU A 368 -7.90 3.60 21.67
N LYS A 369 -6.94 4.45 21.29
CA LYS A 369 -5.56 4.04 20.95
C LYS A 369 -4.79 3.52 22.15
N ARG A 370 -3.95 2.53 21.87
CA ARG A 370 -2.94 1.96 22.77
C ARG A 370 -1.58 2.16 22.15
N THR A 371 -0.61 2.51 22.98
CA THR A 371 0.81 2.56 22.60
C THR A 371 1.47 1.25 23.00
N CYS A 372 1.92 0.48 22.01
CA CYS A 372 2.59 -0.81 22.20
C CYS A 372 4.09 -0.64 22.08
N ASN A 373 4.83 -1.15 23.07
CA ASN A 373 6.29 -1.18 23.04
C ASN A 373 6.78 -2.50 22.42
N LEU A 374 7.41 -2.43 21.25
CA LEU A 374 7.95 -3.60 20.53
C LEU A 374 9.46 -3.79 20.75
N GLY A 375 10.01 -3.14 21.79
CA GLY A 375 11.43 -3.16 22.13
C GLY A 375 12.23 -2.17 21.29
N ASN A 376 12.17 -2.30 19.96
CA ASN A 376 12.94 -1.46 19.03
C ASN A 376 12.26 -0.13 18.71
N TYR A 377 10.93 -0.09 18.75
CA TYR A 377 10.11 1.08 18.47
C TYR A 377 8.77 0.96 19.18
N TYR A 378 8.04 2.08 19.22
CA TYR A 378 6.66 2.13 19.67
C TYR A 378 5.74 2.18 18.46
N THR A 379 4.64 1.45 18.52
CA THR A 379 3.53 1.54 17.56
C THR A 379 2.26 1.92 18.30
N GLU A 380 1.35 2.58 17.60
CA GLU A 380 -0.02 2.76 18.07
C GLU A 380 -0.95 1.79 17.34
N THR A 381 -2.00 1.37 18.03
CA THR A 381 -3.09 0.54 17.52
C THR A 381 -4.26 0.67 18.48
N CYS A 382 -5.50 0.53 18.03
CA CYS A 382 -6.63 0.30 18.94
C CYS A 382 -7.00 -1.18 19.09
N PHE A 383 -6.18 -2.09 18.56
CA PHE A 383 -6.29 -3.54 18.70
C PHE A 383 -5.31 -4.09 19.75
N ALA A 384 -5.08 -5.40 19.70
CA ALA A 384 -4.14 -6.14 20.51
C ALA A 384 -2.71 -5.59 20.39
N CYS A 385 -2.02 -5.37 21.51
CA CYS A 385 -0.60 -5.08 21.51
C CYS A 385 0.19 -6.39 21.37
N PRO A 386 1.13 -6.52 20.41
CA PRO A 386 1.99 -7.68 20.34
C PRO A 386 2.81 -7.82 21.64
N SER A 387 2.89 -9.03 22.22
CA SER A 387 3.77 -9.33 23.36
C SER A 387 5.27 -9.13 23.05
N LYS A 388 5.63 -9.21 21.77
CA LYS A 388 6.99 -9.08 21.25
C LYS A 388 6.92 -8.61 19.81
N LEU A 389 8.06 -8.18 19.26
CA LEU A 389 8.16 -7.79 17.86
C LEU A 389 7.63 -8.91 16.94
N PRO A 390 6.63 -8.64 16.08
CA PRO A 390 6.18 -9.57 15.05
C PRO A 390 7.33 -9.99 14.12
N THR A 391 7.34 -11.26 13.69
CA THR A 391 8.37 -11.81 12.79
C THR A 391 7.74 -12.68 11.72
N PRO A 392 8.43 -12.99 10.60
CA PRO A 392 7.91 -13.91 9.59
C PRO A 392 7.49 -15.27 10.15
N SER A 393 8.17 -15.77 11.20
CA SER A 393 7.83 -17.03 11.88
C SER A 393 6.70 -16.90 12.91
N ASP A 394 6.43 -15.70 13.39
CA ASP A 394 5.40 -15.41 14.40
C ASP A 394 4.83 -14.00 14.12
N PRO A 395 3.96 -13.87 13.11
CA PRO A 395 3.54 -12.57 12.60
C PRO A 395 2.45 -11.91 13.44
N VAL A 396 1.81 -12.65 14.33
CA VAL A 396 0.81 -12.12 15.27
C VAL A 396 1.06 -12.67 16.68
N PRO A 397 2.14 -12.24 17.36
CA PRO A 397 2.37 -12.61 18.74
C PRO A 397 1.17 -12.21 19.61
N SER A 398 0.84 -13.06 20.59
CA SER A 398 -0.30 -12.85 21.50
C SER A 398 -0.18 -11.54 22.29
N ASP A 399 -1.32 -10.96 22.68
CA ASP A 399 -1.36 -9.84 23.63
C ASP A 399 -1.46 -10.38 25.06
N PRO A 400 -0.56 -10.01 25.98
CA PRO A 400 -0.67 -10.43 27.38
C PRO A 400 -1.85 -9.78 28.10
N ASN A 401 -2.41 -8.67 27.58
CA ASN A 401 -3.50 -7.91 28.16
C ASN A 401 -4.45 -7.38 27.06
N PRO A 402 -5.23 -8.24 26.38
CA PRO A 402 -6.16 -7.80 25.35
C PRO A 402 -7.25 -6.90 25.94
N PRO A 403 -7.69 -5.86 25.21
CA PRO A 403 -8.78 -5.01 25.68
C PRO A 403 -10.09 -5.81 25.78
N PRO A 404 -10.98 -5.49 26.74
CA PRO A 404 -12.28 -6.14 26.82
C PRO A 404 -13.11 -5.87 25.55
N ASP A 405 -13.84 -6.88 25.09
CA ASP A 405 -14.61 -6.91 23.83
C ASP A 405 -15.88 -6.02 23.83
N THR A 406 -15.87 -4.95 24.63
CA THR A 406 -17.08 -4.16 24.97
C THR A 406 -17.22 -2.86 24.19
N ASN A 407 -16.25 -2.48 23.36
CA ASN A 407 -16.33 -1.25 22.55
C ASN A 407 -16.84 -1.56 21.14
N THR A 408 -18.13 -1.34 20.96
CA THR A 408 -18.95 -1.56 19.78
C THR A 408 -18.45 -0.77 18.56
N GLY A 409 -17.93 -1.45 17.54
CA GLY A 409 -17.65 -0.81 16.25
C GLY A 409 -16.81 -1.61 15.26
N SER A 410 -17.23 -2.84 14.93
CA SER A 410 -16.74 -3.62 13.77
C SER A 410 -15.27 -4.09 13.82
N GLY A 411 -14.93 -4.93 14.79
CA GLY A 411 -13.63 -5.61 14.80
C GLY A 411 -13.46 -6.47 16.04
N CYS A 412 -12.91 -7.66 15.88
CA CYS A 412 -12.60 -8.55 16.99
C CYS A 412 -11.41 -8.00 17.77
N MET A 413 -11.69 -7.24 18.83
CA MET A 413 -10.72 -6.54 19.66
C MET A 413 -9.75 -7.48 20.39
N THR A 414 -10.13 -8.75 20.56
CA THR A 414 -9.30 -9.80 21.14
C THR A 414 -8.19 -10.30 20.21
N GLY A 415 -8.25 -9.95 18.91
CA GLY A 415 -7.33 -10.48 17.90
C GLY A 415 -7.50 -11.99 17.67
N PRO A 416 -6.71 -12.60 16.79
CA PRO A 416 -6.74 -14.03 16.56
C PRO A 416 -6.34 -14.83 17.82
N PRO A 417 -6.66 -16.15 17.90
CA PRO A 417 -6.29 -16.98 19.04
C PRO A 417 -4.77 -16.99 19.26
N GLU A 418 -4.32 -17.45 20.43
CA GLU A 418 -2.89 -17.56 20.77
C GLU A 418 -2.09 -18.27 19.65
N GLY A 419 -1.11 -17.57 19.05
CA GLY A 419 -0.35 -18.03 17.89
C GLY A 419 -0.90 -17.58 16.51
N GLY A 420 -1.95 -16.77 16.50
CA GLY A 420 -2.56 -16.23 15.29
C GLY A 420 -3.32 -17.28 14.48
N CYS A 421 -3.67 -16.95 13.24
CA CYS A 421 -4.22 -17.91 12.29
C CYS A 421 -3.07 -18.54 11.48
N LEU A 422 -2.30 -19.44 12.09
CA LEU A 422 -1.05 -19.99 11.52
C LEU A 422 -1.14 -20.29 10.02
N GLN A 423 -2.08 -21.15 9.61
CA GLN A 423 -2.34 -21.48 8.20
C GLN A 423 -3.66 -20.91 7.69
N GLY A 424 -3.92 -19.66 8.05
CA GLY A 424 -5.13 -18.96 7.71
C GLY A 424 -4.97 -17.48 7.88
N SER A 425 -6.08 -16.78 8.01
CA SER A 425 -6.12 -15.34 8.10
C SER A 425 -7.26 -14.96 9.03
N TRP A 426 -7.10 -13.92 9.86
CA TRP A 426 -8.12 -13.56 10.83
C TRP A 426 -9.29 -12.83 10.16
N ASP A 427 -10.51 -13.36 10.26
CA ASP A 427 -11.69 -12.59 9.87
C ASP A 427 -12.10 -11.68 11.02
N GLY A 428 -11.68 -10.42 10.91
CA GLY A 428 -12.02 -9.36 11.87
C GLY A 428 -13.52 -9.03 11.94
N THR A 429 -14.35 -9.57 11.05
CA THR A 429 -15.82 -9.42 11.10
C THR A 429 -16.49 -10.51 11.94
N SER A 430 -16.03 -11.75 11.79
CA SER A 430 -16.65 -12.93 12.43
C SER A 430 -15.87 -13.52 13.60
N CYS A 431 -14.70 -12.94 13.91
CA CYS A 431 -13.87 -13.31 15.06
C CYS A 431 -13.43 -14.75 15.07
N VAL A 432 -13.14 -15.26 13.87
CA VAL A 432 -12.59 -16.60 13.68
C VAL A 432 -11.46 -16.54 12.67
N CYS A 433 -10.53 -17.49 12.78
CA CYS A 433 -9.62 -17.73 11.67
C CYS A 433 -10.39 -18.19 10.43
N VAL A 434 -9.88 -17.86 9.26
CA VAL A 434 -10.31 -18.38 7.96
C VAL A 434 -9.12 -19.13 7.40
N CYS A 435 -9.23 -20.45 7.30
CA CYS A 435 -8.08 -21.26 6.93
C CYS A 435 -7.87 -21.26 5.42
N ILE A 436 -6.61 -21.39 5.00
CA ILE A 436 -6.25 -21.47 3.58
C ILE A 436 -7.03 -22.63 2.94
N ASN A 437 -7.81 -22.33 1.91
CA ASN A 437 -8.64 -23.29 1.18
C ASN A 437 -9.60 -24.10 2.07
N GLU A 438 -10.01 -23.58 3.24
CA GLU A 438 -10.91 -24.28 4.18
C GLU A 438 -12.12 -24.87 3.46
N LYS A 439 -12.79 -24.05 2.64
CA LYS A 439 -14.00 -24.42 1.88
C LYS A 439 -13.74 -24.93 0.45
N ASP A 440 -12.53 -24.76 -0.10
CA ASP A 440 -12.22 -25.21 -1.47
C ASP A 440 -11.83 -26.69 -1.46
N GLN A 441 -12.73 -27.54 -1.95
CA GLN A 441 -12.53 -28.99 -1.99
C GLN A 441 -11.57 -29.45 -3.10
N THR A 442 -11.20 -28.58 -4.04
CA THR A 442 -10.31 -28.91 -5.17
C THR A 442 -8.83 -28.72 -4.82
N LYS A 443 -8.53 -28.03 -3.73
CA LYS A 443 -7.18 -27.68 -3.30
C LYS A 443 -6.89 -28.20 -1.91
N ASN A 444 -5.64 -28.56 -1.66
CA ASN A 444 -5.17 -28.81 -0.30
C ASN A 444 -5.26 -27.53 0.53
N GLY A 445 -5.36 -27.66 1.84
CA GLY A 445 -5.58 -26.53 2.73
C GLY A 445 -5.51 -26.93 4.20
N TYR A 446 -6.04 -26.05 5.03
CA TYR A 446 -6.06 -26.23 6.47
C TYR A 446 -7.45 -26.01 7.05
N CYS A 447 -7.63 -26.51 8.27
CA CYS A 447 -8.84 -26.51 9.06
C CYS A 447 -8.52 -26.03 10.47
N LYS A 448 -9.55 -25.60 11.17
CA LYS A 448 -9.45 -25.13 12.55
C LYS A 448 -9.24 -26.31 13.49
N ASP A 449 -8.30 -26.19 14.41
CA ASP A 449 -8.20 -27.08 15.56
C ASP A 449 -9.23 -26.71 16.65
N GLY A 450 -9.20 -27.44 17.77
CA GLY A 450 -10.08 -27.20 18.91
C GLY A 450 -9.91 -25.82 19.58
N LYS A 451 -8.88 -25.05 19.22
CA LYS A 451 -8.66 -23.66 19.67
C LYS A 451 -9.07 -22.64 18.60
N GLY A 452 -9.60 -23.08 17.46
CA GLY A 452 -9.95 -22.20 16.35
C GLY A 452 -8.77 -21.77 15.48
N VAL A 453 -7.58 -22.35 15.67
CA VAL A 453 -6.36 -22.02 14.90
C VAL A 453 -6.24 -22.93 13.69
N CYS A 454 -5.80 -22.39 12.55
CA CYS A 454 -5.58 -23.14 11.33
C CYS A 454 -4.29 -23.97 11.40
N THR A 455 -4.34 -25.13 12.05
CA THR A 455 -3.20 -26.05 12.18
C THR A 455 -3.48 -27.44 11.61
N VAL A 456 -4.74 -27.78 11.35
CA VAL A 456 -5.14 -29.12 10.91
C VAL A 456 -5.08 -29.17 9.39
N VAL A 457 -4.25 -30.04 8.81
CA VAL A 457 -4.19 -30.23 7.35
C VAL A 457 -5.47 -30.92 6.86
N LYS A 458 -5.97 -30.55 5.68
CA LYS A 458 -7.11 -31.22 5.05
C LYS A 458 -6.78 -32.66 4.68
N ASP A 459 -7.73 -33.57 4.90
CA ASP A 459 -7.65 -34.95 4.45
C ASP A 459 -7.98 -35.03 2.96
N TYR A 460 -7.21 -35.83 2.21
CA TYR A 460 -7.53 -36.13 0.81
C TYR A 460 -8.39 -37.39 0.74
N ASP A 461 -9.60 -37.26 0.18
CA ASP A 461 -10.47 -38.38 -0.16
C ASP A 461 -10.08 -38.90 -1.56
N PRO A 462 -9.49 -40.10 -1.67
CA PRO A 462 -9.08 -40.66 -2.95
C PRO A 462 -10.25 -41.13 -3.83
N VAL A 463 -11.44 -41.35 -3.25
CA VAL A 463 -12.64 -41.77 -3.97
C VAL A 463 -13.32 -40.57 -4.60
N ALA A 464 -13.56 -39.52 -3.81
CA ALA A 464 -14.16 -38.29 -4.30
C ALA A 464 -13.17 -37.35 -5.00
N LYS A 465 -11.86 -37.61 -4.88
CA LYS A 465 -10.76 -36.75 -5.36
C LYS A 465 -10.87 -35.32 -4.82
N THR A 466 -11.20 -35.17 -3.54
CA THR A 466 -11.42 -33.87 -2.88
C THR A 466 -10.67 -33.77 -1.57
N PHE A 467 -10.32 -32.55 -1.18
CA PHE A 467 -9.76 -32.23 0.13
C PHE A 467 -10.85 -31.77 1.10
N ARG A 468 -10.86 -32.27 2.34
CA ARG A 468 -11.90 -31.99 3.35
C ARG A 468 -11.33 -31.76 4.74
N CYS A 469 -12.07 -31.07 5.60
CA CYS A 469 -11.69 -30.99 7.00
C CYS A 469 -12.08 -32.25 7.76
N PRO A 470 -11.25 -32.72 8.71
CA PRO A 470 -11.62 -33.87 9.54
C PRO A 470 -12.97 -33.64 10.23
N GLY A 471 -13.92 -34.55 9.99
CA GLY A 471 -15.28 -34.47 10.54
C GLY A 471 -16.32 -33.85 9.60
N ASP A 472 -15.93 -33.31 8.45
CA ASP A 472 -16.90 -32.91 7.41
C ASP A 472 -17.64 -34.16 6.87
N PRO A 473 -18.95 -34.07 6.59
CA PRO A 473 -19.69 -35.17 6.01
C PRO A 473 -19.05 -35.62 4.69
N VAL A 474 -18.79 -36.93 4.58
CA VAL A 474 -18.38 -37.54 3.30
C VAL A 474 -19.58 -37.43 2.36
N GLY A 475 -19.47 -36.55 1.36
CA GLY A 475 -20.48 -36.44 0.31
C GLY A 475 -20.56 -37.77 -0.46
N PRO A 476 -21.73 -38.11 -1.03
CA PRO A 476 -21.85 -39.34 -1.80
C PRO A 476 -20.82 -39.37 -2.94
N PRO A 477 -20.32 -40.57 -3.33
CA PRO A 477 -19.35 -40.71 -4.40
C PRO A 477 -19.85 -39.99 -5.66
N ALA A 478 -18.96 -39.32 -6.38
CA ALA A 478 -19.26 -38.66 -7.64
C ALA A 478 -19.84 -39.68 -8.65
N GLY A 479 -21.18 -39.77 -8.67
CA GLY A 479 -21.92 -40.47 -9.69
C GLY A 479 -21.89 -39.64 -10.97
N ASN A 480 -21.48 -40.26 -12.07
CA ASN A 480 -21.55 -39.69 -13.41
C ASN A 480 -22.94 -39.09 -13.70
N GLY A 481 -22.97 -37.80 -14.04
CA GLY A 481 -23.85 -37.25 -15.07
C GLY A 481 -25.26 -36.75 -14.65
N ASN A 482 -25.47 -35.48 -15.00
CA ASN A 482 -26.73 -34.81 -15.39
C ASN A 482 -27.72 -34.26 -14.34
N THR A 483 -27.73 -32.92 -14.27
CA THR A 483 -28.89 -31.98 -14.33
C THR A 483 -30.17 -32.33 -13.56
N ASN A 484 -30.49 -31.57 -12.51
CA ASN A 484 -31.50 -30.49 -12.54
C ASN A 484 -31.81 -29.91 -11.15
N THR A 485 -32.08 -28.60 -11.17
CA THR A 485 -32.85 -27.75 -10.24
C THR A 485 -33.70 -28.42 -9.16
N ALA A 486 -33.63 -27.91 -7.92
CA ALA A 486 -34.74 -27.23 -7.23
C ALA A 486 -34.55 -27.16 -5.68
N THR A 487 -34.51 -25.92 -5.19
CA THR A 487 -35.32 -25.33 -4.10
C THR A 487 -35.25 -25.85 -2.64
N SER A 488 -35.13 -24.85 -1.76
CA SER A 488 -35.23 -24.78 -0.30
C SER A 488 -36.16 -25.73 0.44
N SER A 489 -35.79 -26.07 1.69
CA SER A 489 -36.73 -25.94 2.82
C SER A 489 -36.02 -25.96 4.18
N SER A 490 -36.31 -24.92 4.95
CA SER A 490 -36.20 -24.82 6.40
C SER A 490 -36.94 -25.97 7.09
N THR A 491 -36.33 -26.57 8.11
CA THR A 491 -37.11 -27.32 9.12
C THR A 491 -36.61 -27.03 10.52
N THR A 492 -37.54 -26.50 11.29
CA THR A 492 -37.61 -26.23 12.71
C THR A 492 -37.60 -27.53 13.52
N THR A 493 -36.85 -27.58 14.62
CA THR A 493 -37.10 -28.49 15.76
C THR A 493 -36.53 -27.80 17.00
N SER A 494 -37.35 -27.07 17.77
CA SER A 494 -38.23 -27.53 18.85
C SER A 494 -37.45 -27.95 20.10
N SER A 495 -37.54 -27.04 21.06
CA SER A 495 -37.17 -27.09 22.46
C SER A 495 -37.73 -28.30 23.22
N THR A 496 -36.97 -28.79 24.20
CA THR A 496 -37.53 -29.52 25.34
C THR A 496 -37.05 -28.85 26.62
N SER A 497 -38.04 -28.37 27.37
CA SER A 497 -37.94 -27.74 28.69
C SER A 497 -37.78 -28.77 29.80
N THR A 498 -36.96 -28.45 30.80
CA THR A 498 -37.10 -28.99 32.16
C THR A 498 -37.24 -27.84 33.15
N THR A 499 -38.31 -27.95 33.93
CA THR A 499 -38.89 -27.01 34.89
C THR A 499 -38.16 -27.07 36.22
N SER A 500 -37.94 -25.92 36.86
CA SER A 500 -37.90 -25.83 38.33
C SER A 500 -38.40 -24.46 38.79
N THR A 501 -39.53 -24.50 39.48
CA THR A 501 -40.28 -23.43 40.16
C THR A 501 -39.74 -23.09 41.55
N SER A 502 -39.71 -21.80 41.89
CA SER A 502 -40.09 -21.22 43.22
C SER A 502 -39.88 -19.69 43.15
N SER A 503 -40.92 -18.88 42.97
CA SER A 503 -41.80 -18.26 43.98
C SER A 503 -41.39 -16.84 44.39
N THR A 504 -42.12 -15.88 43.79
CA THR A 504 -42.59 -14.56 44.26
C THR A 504 -42.29 -14.08 45.69
N THR A 505 -41.91 -12.80 45.80
CA THR A 505 -42.71 -11.78 46.50
C THR A 505 -42.39 -10.36 46.02
N SER A 506 -43.44 -9.58 45.83
CA SER A 506 -43.52 -8.18 45.42
C SER A 506 -43.70 -7.22 46.60
N ASN A 507 -43.33 -5.95 46.40
CA ASN A 507 -43.88 -4.69 46.96
C ASN A 507 -42.71 -3.69 47.19
N SER A 508 -42.81 -2.37 47.10
CA SER A 508 -43.78 -1.37 46.63
C SER A 508 -43.08 0.00 46.78
N ALA A 509 -43.59 1.01 46.08
CA ALA A 509 -43.07 2.37 45.96
C ALA A 509 -42.99 3.22 47.25
N ALA A 510 -42.09 4.24 47.23
CA ALA A 510 -42.26 5.58 47.83
C ALA A 510 -41.16 6.52 47.24
N THR A 511 -41.47 7.51 46.39
CA THR A 511 -41.91 8.90 46.64
C THR A 511 -40.81 9.87 47.13
N SER A 512 -40.38 10.72 46.17
CA SER A 512 -39.84 12.09 46.18
C SER A 512 -39.39 12.80 47.48
N VAL A 513 -38.24 13.50 47.42
CA VAL A 513 -38.10 14.92 47.84
C VAL A 513 -37.06 15.64 46.95
N THR A 514 -37.45 16.85 46.55
CA THR A 514 -36.81 17.87 45.73
C THR A 514 -35.80 18.72 46.51
N THR A 515 -34.68 19.14 45.89
CA THR A 515 -34.09 20.47 46.13
C THR A 515 -33.42 21.01 44.86
N THR A 516 -33.90 22.18 44.44
CA THR A 516 -33.44 23.08 43.38
C THR A 516 -32.17 23.85 43.74
N SER A 517 -31.31 24.13 42.76
CA SER A 517 -30.56 25.39 42.68
C SER A 517 -30.24 25.77 41.23
N THR A 518 -30.65 26.98 40.88
CA THR A 518 -30.61 27.72 39.61
C THR A 518 -29.32 28.54 39.41
N SER A 519 -28.92 28.77 38.15
CA SER A 519 -28.44 30.06 37.57
C SER A 519 -27.79 29.82 36.18
N THR A 520 -28.50 30.02 35.06
CA THR A 520 -28.59 31.25 34.23
C THR A 520 -27.34 31.60 33.41
N GLU A 521 -27.42 31.35 32.10
CA GLU A 521 -26.70 32.05 31.02
C GLU A 521 -27.09 33.54 30.94
N PRO A 522 -26.26 34.36 30.27
CA PRO A 522 -26.82 35.20 29.21
C PRO A 522 -25.92 35.40 27.97
N ASP A 523 -26.59 35.50 26.82
CA ASP A 523 -26.20 36.21 25.58
C ASP A 523 -27.39 37.17 25.28
N PRO A 524 -27.39 38.22 24.41
CA PRO A 524 -26.38 38.60 23.41
C PRO A 524 -26.15 40.13 23.13
N ASN A 525 -25.18 40.39 22.24
CA ASN A 525 -25.13 41.44 21.19
C ASN A 525 -24.76 42.92 21.53
N THR A 526 -23.64 43.41 20.97
CA THR A 526 -23.54 44.72 20.25
C THR A 526 -22.19 44.94 19.50
N SER A 527 -22.28 44.99 18.16
CA SER A 527 -21.82 46.05 17.22
C SER A 527 -20.39 46.66 17.25
N GLY A 528 -19.74 46.64 16.05
CA GLY A 528 -18.82 47.66 15.50
C GLY A 528 -17.32 47.37 15.75
N THR A 529 -16.36 47.47 14.82
CA THR A 529 -16.20 48.27 13.59
C THR A 529 -15.04 47.73 12.73
N LYS A 530 -15.09 48.00 11.42
CA LYS A 530 -14.03 47.81 10.40
C LYS A 530 -12.69 48.46 10.76
N THR A 531 -11.57 47.90 10.28
CA THR A 531 -10.51 48.63 9.55
C THR A 531 -9.57 47.67 8.78
N ASP A 532 -9.55 47.85 7.47
CA ASP A 532 -8.44 47.97 6.51
C ASP A 532 -7.29 46.94 6.40
N ASN A 533 -7.18 46.44 5.16
CA ASN A 533 -6.00 45.84 4.55
C ASN A 533 -4.93 46.91 4.29
N ASP A 534 -3.67 46.62 4.65
CA ASP A 534 -2.49 47.24 4.02
C ASP A 534 -1.45 46.15 3.71
N PRO A 535 -1.20 45.84 2.42
CA PRO A 535 -0.23 44.86 2.00
C PRO A 535 1.11 45.55 1.70
N ASN A 536 1.83 46.05 2.72
CA ASN A 536 3.25 46.44 2.60
C ASN A 536 3.90 46.77 3.96
N LYS A 537 3.92 45.81 4.91
CA LYS A 537 4.74 45.93 6.12
C LYS A 537 5.59 44.68 6.36
N PRO A 538 6.93 44.79 6.43
CA PRO A 538 7.79 43.66 6.77
C PRO A 538 7.67 43.37 8.28
N LEU A 539 7.40 42.11 8.63
CA LEU A 539 7.36 41.65 10.02
C LEU A 539 8.72 41.06 10.40
N ASN A 540 9.31 41.66 11.44
CA ASN A 540 10.62 41.37 11.99
C ASN A 540 10.48 40.28 13.08
N LEU A 541 11.30 39.24 13.02
CA LEU A 541 11.37 38.18 14.04
C LEU A 541 12.21 38.66 15.22
N GLU A 542 11.57 39.12 16.28
CA GLU A 542 12.11 39.16 17.65
C GLU A 542 10.95 39.59 18.56
N ASP A 543 10.20 38.61 19.07
CA ASP A 543 9.42 38.67 20.31
C ASP A 543 8.64 37.36 20.44
N TYR A 544 9.04 36.51 21.38
CA TYR A 544 8.26 35.53 22.16
C TYR A 544 9.21 34.45 22.70
N ALA A 545 9.95 34.81 23.75
CA ALA A 545 10.64 33.87 24.61
C ALA A 545 10.41 34.28 26.08
N SER A 546 9.37 33.72 26.70
CA SER A 546 9.30 33.57 28.16
C SER A 546 8.16 32.63 28.52
N GLU A 547 8.50 31.42 28.98
CA GLU A 547 8.04 30.82 30.25
C GLU A 547 8.31 29.31 30.26
N ALA A 548 9.32 28.90 31.03
CA ALA A 548 9.52 27.53 31.49
C ALA A 548 10.18 27.58 32.88
N PRO A 549 9.74 26.78 33.88
CA PRO A 549 10.45 26.68 35.14
C PRO A 549 11.33 25.41 35.20
N GLY A 550 12.60 25.62 35.56
CA GLY A 550 13.32 24.81 36.56
C GLY A 550 14.02 23.53 36.12
N PHE A 551 15.31 23.63 35.76
CA PHE A 551 16.27 22.51 35.79
C PHE A 551 17.06 22.50 37.11
N LEU A 552 17.11 21.35 37.77
CA LEU A 552 18.13 21.00 38.77
C LEU A 552 19.27 20.25 38.06
N SER A 553 20.50 20.70 38.31
CA SER A 553 21.74 20.19 37.69
C SER A 553 22.21 18.90 38.37
N TYR A 554 22.74 17.94 37.61
CA TYR A 554 23.83 17.06 38.07
C TYR A 554 24.67 16.54 36.89
N GLY A 555 25.99 16.75 36.99
CA GLY A 555 27.00 15.71 36.76
C GLY A 555 27.38 15.32 35.32
N LYS A 556 28.47 15.91 34.82
CA LYS A 556 29.32 15.32 33.76
C LYS A 556 29.88 13.97 34.20
N THR A 557 29.70 12.91 33.40
CA THR A 557 30.71 11.93 32.94
C THR A 557 30.02 10.77 32.23
N GLY A 558 30.39 10.47 30.97
CA GLY A 558 29.90 9.30 30.25
C GLY A 558 29.94 9.45 28.73
N MET A 559 30.83 8.71 28.08
CA MET A 559 31.17 8.75 26.66
C MET A 559 30.01 8.48 25.69
N LEU A 560 29.96 9.30 24.63
CA LEU A 560 29.86 8.93 23.21
C LEU A 560 29.54 7.45 22.89
N ALA A 561 28.31 7.19 22.44
CA ALA A 561 27.96 6.21 21.39
C ALA A 561 26.44 6.15 21.18
N ALA A 562 25.86 7.07 20.42
CA ALA A 562 24.56 6.90 19.77
C ALA A 562 24.31 8.10 18.85
N GLY A 563 24.57 7.93 17.55
CA GLY A 563 24.33 9.00 16.58
C GLY A 563 25.19 8.90 15.34
N PHE A 564 25.44 7.70 14.83
CA PHE A 564 26.07 7.47 13.52
C PHE A 564 25.77 6.06 13.00
N ILE A 565 24.51 5.61 13.07
CA ILE A 565 24.04 4.41 12.35
C ILE A 565 22.59 4.65 11.89
N VAL A 566 22.38 5.63 11.01
CA VAL A 566 21.15 5.72 10.18
C VAL A 566 21.50 6.22 8.76
N ALA A 567 22.60 6.96 8.58
CA ALA A 567 22.98 7.52 7.27
C ALA A 567 23.90 6.64 6.40
N ALA A 568 24.27 5.42 6.82
CA ALA A 568 25.31 4.63 6.13
C ALA A 568 24.80 3.53 5.17
N PHE A 569 23.49 3.32 5.03
CA PHE A 569 22.96 2.29 4.11
C PHE A 569 22.34 2.83 2.82
N ALA A 570 22.25 4.15 2.65
CA ALA A 570 21.71 4.77 1.42
C ALA A 570 22.80 5.27 0.44
N MET A 571 24.08 5.05 0.72
CA MET A 571 25.19 5.45 -0.15
C MET A 571 26.13 4.29 -0.41
N GLY A 572 25.71 3.41 -1.28
CA GLY A 572 26.55 2.38 -1.85
C GLY A 572 25.68 1.52 -2.73
N TRP A 573 25.99 1.53 -4.04
CA TRP A 573 25.28 0.81 -5.11
C TRP A 573 24.06 1.54 -5.66
N PHE A 574 24.33 2.61 -6.40
CA PHE A 574 23.64 2.93 -7.65
C PHE A 574 24.65 2.89 -8.79
#